data_AF-A0A966XA22-F1
#
_entry.id   AF-A0A966XA22-F1
#
_cell.length_a   1.000
_cell.length_b   1.000
_cell.length_c   1.000
_cell.angle_alpha   90.00
_cell.angle_beta   90.00
_cell.angle_gamma   90.00
#
_symmetry.space_group_name_H-M   'P 1'
#
loop_
_entity.id
_entity.type
_entity.pdbx_description
1 polymer ?
#
loop_
_entity_poly.entity_id
_entity_poly.type
_entity_poly.pdbx_seq_one_letter_code
_entity_poly.pdbx_strand_id
1 'polypeptide(L)'
;MYISFSEPVSVDGTPLLAMETGLVDTVASYVSGSGTSTLRFDYVVAPGDTSSHLDYVDTAALGAGTGAIADAAGNMATLTLPG
;
A
#
# COMPACT_ATOMS: atom_id res chain seq x y z
N MET A 1 0.33 -6.57 5.19
CA MET A 1 -0.46 -5.36 5.46
C MET A 1 -1.71 -5.35 4.59
N TYR A 2 -2.81 -4.75 5.06
CA TYR A 2 -4.04 -4.59 4.29
C TYR A 2 -4.43 -3.12 4.24
N ILE A 3 -4.73 -2.62 3.04
CA ILE A 3 -5.28 -1.28 2.84
C ILE A 3 -6.72 -1.41 2.41
N SER A 4 -7.62 -0.72 3.13
CA SER A 4 -9.06 -0.74 2.86
C SER A 4 -9.48 0.54 2.16
N PHE A 5 -10.28 0.37 1.11
CA PHE A 5 -10.97 1.42 0.38
C PHE A 5 -12.47 1.39 0.72
N SER A 6 -13.18 2.47 0.41
CA SER A 6 -14.64 2.55 0.62
C SER A 6 -15.43 1.67 -0.34
N GLU A 7 -14.86 1.30 -1.48
CA GLU A 7 -15.48 0.47 -2.52
C GLU A 7 -14.43 -0.38 -3.25
N PRO A 8 -14.85 -1.35 -4.08
CA PRO A 8 -13.93 -2.14 -4.87
C PRO A 8 -13.09 -1.33 -5.86
N VAL A 9 -11.78 -1.61 -5.90
CA VAL A 9 -10.83 -0.94 -6.80
C VAL A 9 -10.10 -1.94 -7.71
N SER A 10 -9.84 -1.55 -8.95
CA SER A 10 -8.92 -2.21 -9.88
C SER A 10 -7.52 -1.65 -9.72
N VAL A 11 -6.52 -2.51 -9.88
CA VAL A 11 -5.09 -2.18 -9.84
C VAL A 11 -4.47 -2.49 -11.19
N ASP A 12 -4.03 -1.45 -11.90
CA ASP A 12 -3.39 -1.55 -13.22
C ASP A 12 -1.87 -1.24 -13.17
N GLY A 13 -1.31 -1.15 -11.96
CA GLY A 13 0.11 -0.86 -11.72
C GLY A 13 0.77 -1.87 -10.80
N THR A 14 1.91 -1.47 -10.22
CA THR A 14 2.62 -2.21 -9.18
C THR A 14 2.64 -1.37 -7.90
N PRO A 15 1.54 -1.34 -7.13
CA PRO A 15 1.50 -0.52 -5.93
C PRO A 15 2.56 -0.93 -4.91
N LEU A 16 3.09 0.08 -4.22
CA LEU A 16 4.05 -0.07 -3.15
C LEU A 16 3.53 0.69 -1.93
N LEU A 17 3.82 0.15 -0.75
CA LEU A 17 3.53 0.79 0.53
C LEU A 17 4.85 1.02 1.25
N ALA A 18 5.21 2.28 1.49
CA ALA A 18 6.40 2.62 2.27
C ALA A 18 6.20 2.25 3.74
N MET A 19 7.15 1.52 4.31
CA MET A 19 7.09 0.91 5.63
C MET A 19 8.11 1.55 6.55
N GLU A 20 7.68 1.89 7.77
CA GLU A 20 8.56 2.38 8.84
C GLU A 20 9.33 1.21 9.44
N THR A 21 10.58 1.06 9.00
CA THR A 21 11.43 -0.09 9.33
C THR A 21 12.72 0.32 10.02
N GLY A 22 12.78 1.54 10.56
CA GLY A 22 13.86 2.04 11.39
C GLY A 22 14.56 3.25 10.76
N LEU A 23 15.90 3.27 10.82
CA LEU A 23 16.67 4.39 10.26
C LEU A 23 16.54 4.53 8.74
N VAL A 24 16.24 3.42 8.07
CA VAL A 24 16.04 3.38 6.62
C VAL A 24 14.72 2.65 6.37
N ASP A 25 13.79 3.37 5.76
CA ASP A 25 12.50 2.83 5.37
C ASP A 25 12.61 1.91 4.16
N THR A 26 11.68 0.98 4.07
CA THR A 26 11.59 -0.01 3.01
C THR A 26 10.19 -0.03 2.43
N VAL A 27 9.88 -1.00 1.56
CA VAL A 27 8.56 -1.10 0.91
C VAL A 27 7.95 -2.48 1.06
N ALA A 28 6.64 -2.51 1.29
CA ALA A 28 5.82 -3.70 1.08
C ALA A 28 5.27 -3.69 -0.36
N SER A 29 5.26 -4.88 -0.98
CA SER A 29 4.82 -5.04 -2.37
C SER A 29 3.38 -5.50 -2.42
N TYR A 30 2.60 -4.95 -3.37
CA TYR A 30 1.26 -5.42 -3.66
C TYR A 30 1.25 -6.91 -4.06
N VAL A 31 0.29 -7.67 -3.53
CA VAL A 31 0.15 -9.11 -3.78
C VAL A 31 -1.19 -9.46 -4.39
N SER A 32 -2.29 -8.94 -3.86
CA SER A 32 -3.64 -9.32 -4.29
C SER A 32 -4.73 -8.37 -3.80
N GLY A 33 -5.97 -8.58 -4.27
CA GLY A 33 -7.15 -7.84 -3.83
C GLY A 33 -7.76 -6.91 -4.88
N SER A 34 -7.20 -6.87 -6.10
CA SER A 34 -7.80 -6.14 -7.23
C SER A 34 -9.21 -6.65 -7.50
N GLY A 35 -10.15 -5.74 -7.76
CA GLY A 35 -11.58 -6.01 -7.85
C GLY A 35 -12.29 -6.12 -6.50
N THR A 36 -11.61 -5.84 -5.39
CA THR A 36 -12.18 -5.80 -4.03
C THR A 36 -11.86 -4.48 -3.35
N SER A 37 -12.48 -4.22 -2.19
CA SER A 37 -12.22 -3.02 -1.40
C SER A 37 -11.01 -3.15 -0.46
N THR A 38 -10.27 -4.26 -0.52
CA THR A 38 -9.08 -4.46 0.31
C THR A 38 -7.92 -4.96 -0.53
N LEU A 39 -6.81 -4.21 -0.51
CA LEU A 39 -5.57 -4.61 -1.16
C LEU A 39 -4.60 -5.18 -0.14
N ARG A 40 -3.98 -6.32 -0.47
CA ARG A 40 -2.97 -6.98 0.35
C ARG A 40 -1.58 -6.65 -0.14
N PHE A 41 -0.71 -6.31 0.81
CA PHE A 41 0.71 -6.07 0.61
C PHE A 41 1.52 -7.00 1.50
N ASP A 42 2.59 -7.58 0.97
CA ASP A 42 3.52 -8.40 1.75
C ASP A 42 4.84 -7.65 1.91
N TYR A 43 5.37 -7.71 3.13
CA TYR A 43 6.65 -7.16 3.53
C TYR A 43 7.58 -8.28 3.94
N VAL A 44 8.83 -8.27 3.45
CA VAL A 44 9.86 -9.24 3.82
C VAL A 44 10.86 -8.55 4.72
N VAL A 45 10.93 -9.00 5.97
CA VAL A 45 11.90 -8.48 6.95
C VAL A 45 13.31 -8.82 6.51
N ALA A 46 14.17 -7.81 6.49
CA ALA A 46 15.58 -7.87 6.16
C ALA A 46 16.46 -7.65 7.42
N PRO A 47 17.73 -8.10 7.39
CA PRO A 47 18.67 -7.79 8.46
C PRO A 47 18.86 -6.28 8.62
N GLY A 48 18.69 -5.78 9.84
CA GLY A 48 18.85 -4.36 10.17
C GLY A 48 17.53 -3.61 10.34
N ASP A 49 16.40 -4.19 9.91
CA ASP A 49 15.10 -3.58 10.12
C ASP A 49 14.74 -3.58 11.61
N THR A 50 14.24 -2.45 12.08
CA THR A 50 13.81 -2.27 13.47
C THR A 50 12.57 -1.40 13.51
N SER A 51 11.47 -1.93 14.03
CA SER A 51 10.28 -1.13 14.32
C SER A 51 9.61 -1.63 15.58
N SER A 52 9.16 -0.72 16.45
CA SER A 52 8.39 -1.07 17.65
C SER A 52 6.97 -1.51 17.29
N HIS A 53 6.42 -0.93 16.22
CA HIS A 53 5.17 -1.32 15.59
C HIS A 53 5.31 -1.15 14.08
N LEU A 54 5.35 -2.26 13.35
CA LEU A 54 5.47 -2.20 11.89
C LEU A 54 4.22 -1.57 11.30
N ASP A 55 4.38 -0.36 10.78
CA ASP A 55 3.34 0.45 10.16
C ASP A 55 3.89 1.12 8.88
N TYR A 56 3.04 1.82 8.15
CA TYR A 56 3.48 2.68 7.06
C TYR A 56 4.09 3.99 7.56
N VAL A 57 4.97 4.59 6.78
CA VAL A 57 5.76 5.77 7.18
C VAL A 57 4.91 7.00 7.50
N ASP A 58 3.88 7.25 6.69
CA ASP A 58 2.95 8.37 6.86
C ASP A 58 1.68 8.18 6.00
N THR A 59 0.79 9.16 6.05
CA THR A 59 -0.46 9.13 5.29
C THR A 59 -0.26 9.16 3.77
N ALA A 60 0.93 9.49 3.25
CA ALA A 60 1.27 9.48 1.83
C ALA A 60 2.03 8.21 1.38
N ALA A 61 2.17 7.21 2.25
CA ALA A 61 2.98 6.03 2.03
C ALA A 61 2.51 5.10 0.88
N LEU A 62 1.25 5.19 0.46
CA LEU A 62 0.70 4.35 -0.61
C LEU A 62 0.92 5.00 -1.98
N GLY A 63 1.68 4.32 -2.84
CA GLY A 63 1.85 4.69 -4.25
C GLY A 63 1.24 3.65 -5.20
N ALA A 64 0.62 4.09 -6.29
CA ALA A 64 0.09 3.20 -7.33
C ALA A 64 1.16 2.62 -8.30
N GLY A 65 2.42 3.03 -8.15
CA GLY A 65 3.51 2.66 -9.06
C GLY A 65 3.37 3.31 -10.44
N THR A 66 3.60 2.56 -11.51
CA THR A 66 3.48 3.05 -12.90
C THR A 66 2.06 3.00 -13.46
N GLY A 67 1.06 2.67 -12.64
CA GLY A 67 -0.34 2.54 -13.05
C GLY A 67 -1.29 3.32 -12.16
N ALA A 68 -2.54 2.86 -12.10
CA ALA A 68 -3.59 3.48 -11.31
C ALA A 68 -4.24 2.49 -10.34
N ILE A 69 -4.85 3.05 -9.29
CA ILE A 69 -5.84 2.38 -8.46
C ILE A 69 -7.13 3.18 -8.64
N ALA A 70 -8.16 2.55 -9.19
CA ALA A 70 -9.41 3.21 -9.55
C ALA A 70 -10.61 2.27 -9.40
N ASP A 71 -11.81 2.79 -9.24
CA ASP A 71 -13.02 1.98 -9.26
C ASP A 71 -13.38 1.47 -10.67
N ALA A 72 -14.44 0.67 -10.79
CA ALA A 72 -14.89 0.14 -12.08
C ALA A 72 -15.44 1.20 -13.05
N ALA A 73 -15.78 2.40 -12.56
CA ALA A 73 -16.21 3.54 -13.36
C ALA A 73 -15.04 4.41 -13.85
N GLY A 74 -13.81 4.11 -13.39
CA GLY A 74 -12.59 4.84 -13.71
C GLY A 74 -12.29 6.02 -12.78
N ASN A 75 -12.98 6.14 -11.64
CA ASN A 75 -12.67 7.16 -10.64
C ASN A 75 -11.40 6.77 -9.88
N MET A 76 -10.40 7.66 -9.85
CA MET A 76 -9.14 7.39 -9.14
C MET A 76 -9.36 7.33 -7.63
N ALA A 77 -8.76 6.34 -6.98
CA ALA A 77 -8.84 6.20 -5.54
C ALA A 77 -8.00 7.27 -4.82
N THR A 78 -8.48 7.73 -3.67
CA THR A 78 -7.67 8.52 -2.73
C THR A 78 -6.60 7.61 -2.13
N LEU A 79 -5.32 7.97 -2.31
CA LEU A 79 -4.19 7.19 -1.79
C LEU A 79 -3.67 7.70 -0.44
N THR A 80 -4.25 8.78 0.08
CA THR A 80 -3.94 9.27 1.42
C THR A 80 -4.55 8.32 2.47
N LEU A 81 -3.70 7.71 3.27
CA LEU A 81 -4.08 6.77 4.33
C LEU A 81 -4.53 7.52 5.60
N PRO A 82 -5.29 6.85 6.49
CA PRO A 82 -5.54 7.35 7.84
C PRO A 82 -4.24 7.62 8.64
N GLY A 83 -4.31 8.44 9.69
CA GLY A 83 -3.19 8.66 10.62
C GLY A 83 -3.48 8.09 12.00
#